data_AF-A0A9W8MYU4-F1
#
_entry.id   AF-A0A9W8MYU4-F1
#
_cell.length_a   1.000
_cell.length_b   1.000
_cell.length_c   1.000
_cell.angle_alpha   90.00
_cell.angle_beta   90.00
_cell.angle_gamma   90.00
#
_symmetry.space_group_name_H-M   'P 1'
#
loop_
_entity.id
_entity.type
_entity.pdbx_description
1 polymer ?
#
loop_
_entity_poly.entity_id
_entity_poly.type
_entity_poly.pdbx_seq_one_letter_code
_entity_poly.pdbx_strand_id
1 'polypeptide(L)'
;MEPTSSTLPSASWHDLPNEMKLAVIDALDAEDVKAFSKVDQQTYQACVPAQFRKVKLDSYEALERFLENVPRSYCSHIEELELCTQSETTHFLPVLPRVRADSVITLLLASPAISKLVLKVAGSLDKSVLATFPYLNNLKQLSISNCGDEERTPLSERFVVYMAASIRNVEELYLDRITRSRMHAPELEGAYPCVPLALNDEDIPDHPAHHPRHPSRTRRMDDNARSLSFAGP
;
A
#
# COMPACT_ATOMS: atom_id res chain seq x y z
N MET A 1 -25.75 10.92 -63.18
CA MET A 1 -25.00 11.58 -62.10
C MET A 1 -24.83 10.54 -61.01
N GLU A 2 -23.68 9.87 -60.98
CA GLU A 2 -23.35 8.91 -59.92
C GLU A 2 -22.74 9.66 -58.74
N PRO A 3 -23.15 9.36 -57.49
CA PRO A 3 -22.52 9.93 -56.31
C PRO A 3 -21.13 9.31 -56.13
N THR A 4 -20.09 10.13 -56.21
CA THR A 4 -18.73 9.73 -55.85
C THR A 4 -18.67 9.51 -54.34
N SER A 5 -18.74 8.26 -53.92
CA SER A 5 -18.52 7.83 -52.52
C SER A 5 -17.11 8.22 -52.08
N SER A 6 -17.00 9.29 -51.29
CA SER A 6 -15.75 9.68 -50.65
C SER A 6 -15.42 8.70 -49.52
N THR A 7 -14.48 7.79 -49.75
CA THR A 7 -13.98 6.88 -48.73
C THR A 7 -13.18 7.68 -47.70
N LEU A 8 -13.69 7.80 -46.47
CA LEU A 8 -12.93 8.39 -45.38
C LEU A 8 -11.73 7.48 -45.06
N PRO A 9 -10.53 8.05 -44.80
CA PRO A 9 -9.38 7.26 -44.38
C PRO A 9 -9.72 6.56 -43.06
N SER A 10 -9.66 5.23 -43.04
CA SER A 10 -9.78 4.46 -41.80
C SER A 10 -8.51 4.64 -40.98
N ALA A 11 -8.61 5.31 -39.84
CA ALA A 11 -7.52 5.34 -38.89
C ALA A 11 -7.42 3.97 -38.19
N SER A 12 -6.22 3.37 -38.18
CA SER A 12 -5.95 2.15 -37.42
C SER A 12 -5.55 2.48 -35.99
N TRP A 13 -5.87 1.60 -35.03
CA TRP A 13 -5.39 1.69 -33.65
C TRP A 13 -3.87 1.83 -33.59
N HIS A 14 -3.15 1.12 -34.45
CA HIS A 14 -1.69 1.13 -34.48
C HIS A 14 -1.10 2.47 -34.90
N ASP A 15 -1.84 3.26 -35.68
CA ASP A 15 -1.42 4.58 -36.15
C ASP A 15 -1.60 5.68 -35.10
N LEU A 16 -2.30 5.39 -34.00
CA LEU A 16 -2.48 6.35 -32.92
C LEU A 16 -1.15 6.59 -32.16
N PRO A 17 -0.85 7.85 -31.80
CA PRO A 17 0.23 8.17 -30.87
C PRO A 17 0.09 7.43 -29.54
N ASN A 18 1.20 7.12 -28.89
CA ASN A 18 1.21 6.37 -27.63
C ASN A 18 0.41 7.06 -26.53
N GLU A 19 0.46 8.39 -26.48
CA GLU A 19 -0.26 9.22 -25.51
C GLU A 19 -1.77 9.02 -25.64
N MET A 20 -2.28 8.93 -26.87
CA MET A 20 -3.70 8.67 -27.12
C MET A 20 -4.09 7.24 -26.77
N LYS A 21 -3.21 6.26 -27.06
CA LYS A 21 -3.44 4.86 -26.68
C LYS A 21 -3.53 4.72 -25.17
N LEU A 22 -2.59 5.31 -24.43
CA LEU A 22 -2.57 5.31 -22.97
C LEU A 22 -3.80 6.02 -22.40
N ALA A 23 -4.19 7.19 -22.95
CA ALA A 23 -5.40 7.89 -22.52
C ALA A 23 -6.68 7.06 -22.71
N VAL A 24 -6.78 6.28 -23.80
CA VAL A 24 -7.88 5.34 -24.00
C VAL A 24 -7.83 4.23 -22.96
N ILE A 25 -6.67 3.60 -22.77
CA ILE A 25 -6.48 2.50 -21.80
C ILE A 25 -6.79 2.96 -20.36
N ASP A 26 -6.37 4.16 -19.97
CA ASP A 26 -6.63 4.73 -18.65
C ASP A 26 -8.12 5.00 -18.38
N ALA A 27 -8.92 5.17 -19.44
CA ALA A 27 -10.36 5.35 -19.38
C ALA A 27 -11.14 4.02 -19.35
N LEU A 28 -10.49 2.89 -19.65
CA LEU A 28 -11.11 1.56 -19.61
C LEU A 28 -11.16 1.03 -18.18
N ASP A 29 -12.17 0.19 -17.90
CA ASP A 29 -12.21 -0.57 -16.65
C ASP A 29 -11.25 -1.78 -16.69
N ALA A 30 -11.08 -2.46 -15.56
CA ALA A 30 -10.13 -3.57 -15.46
C ALA A 30 -10.50 -4.76 -16.35
N GLU A 31 -11.78 -5.00 -16.60
CA GLU A 31 -12.26 -6.10 -17.43
C GLU A 31 -12.01 -5.81 -18.91
N ASP A 32 -12.28 -4.57 -19.33
CA ASP A 32 -12.04 -4.05 -20.67
C ASP A 32 -10.55 -3.99 -20.98
N VAL A 33 -9.69 -3.52 -20.07
CA VAL A 33 -8.23 -3.55 -20.25
C VAL A 33 -7.74 -4.99 -20.46
N LYS A 34 -8.30 -5.96 -19.74
CA LYS A 34 -7.96 -7.38 -19.89
C LYS A 34 -8.46 -7.98 -21.20
N ALA A 35 -9.62 -7.56 -21.68
CA ALA A 35 -10.10 -7.95 -23.00
C ALA A 35 -9.24 -7.34 -24.10
N PHE A 36 -8.93 -6.05 -23.97
CA PHE A 36 -8.17 -5.26 -24.94
C PHE A 36 -6.72 -5.73 -25.09
N SER A 37 -6.08 -6.17 -24.00
CA SER A 37 -4.72 -6.71 -24.05
C SER A 37 -4.59 -8.01 -24.84
N LYS A 38 -5.69 -8.64 -25.27
CA LYS A 38 -5.68 -9.87 -26.07
C LYS A 38 -5.70 -9.62 -27.57
N VAL A 39 -5.85 -8.36 -28.01
CA VAL A 39 -5.93 -8.00 -29.43
C VAL A 39 -4.62 -8.32 -30.15
N ASP A 40 -3.49 -7.84 -29.60
CA ASP A 40 -2.16 -8.06 -30.14
C ASP A 40 -1.07 -7.77 -29.10
N GLN A 41 0.19 -8.09 -29.43
CA GLN A 41 1.33 -7.94 -28.51
C GLN A 41 1.64 -6.48 -28.17
N GLN A 42 1.50 -5.54 -29.10
CA GLN A 42 1.78 -4.12 -28.85
C GLN A 42 0.72 -3.54 -27.90
N THR A 43 -0.54 -3.86 -28.14
CA THR A 43 -1.66 -3.48 -27.27
C THR A 43 -1.52 -4.11 -25.90
N TYR A 44 -1.09 -5.37 -25.81
CA TYR A 44 -0.76 -6.01 -24.54
C TYR A 44 0.28 -5.19 -23.75
N GLN A 45 1.42 -4.84 -24.36
CA GLN A 45 2.46 -4.06 -23.68
C GLN A 45 1.95 -2.69 -23.22
N ALA A 46 1.11 -2.03 -24.01
CA ALA A 46 0.48 -0.76 -23.61
C ALA A 46 -0.50 -0.92 -22.43
N CYS A 47 -1.14 -2.08 -22.30
CA CYS A 47 -2.08 -2.37 -21.21
C CYS A 47 -1.40 -2.79 -19.90
N VAL A 48 -0.16 -3.28 -19.92
CA VAL A 48 0.54 -3.81 -18.74
C VAL A 48 0.47 -2.84 -17.54
N PRO A 49 0.78 -1.53 -17.67
CA PRO A 49 0.69 -0.63 -16.53
C PRO A 49 -0.71 -0.58 -15.90
N ALA A 50 -1.76 -0.49 -16.72
CA ALA A 50 -3.14 -0.46 -16.25
C ALA A 50 -3.57 -1.79 -15.61
N GLN A 51 -3.11 -2.93 -16.13
CA GLN A 51 -3.40 -4.26 -15.56
C GLN A 51 -2.79 -4.48 -14.18
N PHE A 52 -1.56 -4.01 -13.99
CA PHE A 52 -0.82 -4.20 -12.74
C PHE A 52 -0.93 -3.02 -11.77
N ARG A 53 -1.66 -1.95 -12.12
CA ARG A 53 -1.90 -0.80 -11.25
C ARG A 53 -2.46 -1.19 -9.89
N LYS A 54 -3.41 -2.14 -9.87
CA LYS A 54 -4.07 -2.63 -8.66
C LYS A 54 -3.90 -4.14 -8.56
N VAL A 55 -3.15 -4.60 -7.56
CA VAL A 55 -2.87 -6.02 -7.33
C VAL A 55 -3.44 -6.44 -5.99
N LYS A 56 -4.19 -7.55 -6.01
CA LYS A 56 -4.79 -8.16 -4.83
C LYS A 56 -4.36 -9.62 -4.72
N LEU A 57 -3.75 -9.95 -3.59
CA LEU A 57 -3.20 -11.27 -3.26
C LEU A 57 -3.82 -11.72 -1.94
N ASP A 58 -4.94 -12.44 -2.05
CA ASP A 58 -5.79 -12.82 -0.91
C ASP A 58 -5.21 -13.94 -0.03
N SER A 59 -4.07 -14.50 -0.42
CA SER A 59 -3.37 -15.55 0.33
C SER A 59 -1.86 -15.52 0.11
N TYR A 60 -1.13 -16.20 0.99
CA TYR A 60 0.30 -16.38 0.85
C TYR A 60 0.66 -17.18 -0.41
N GLU A 61 -0.13 -18.20 -0.76
CA GLU A 61 0.07 -18.99 -1.97
C GLU A 61 -0.17 -18.14 -3.24
N ALA A 62 -1.11 -17.19 -3.21
CA ALA A 62 -1.28 -16.23 -4.30
C ALA A 62 -0.05 -15.32 -4.46
N LEU A 63 0.56 -14.89 -3.34
CA LEU A 63 1.81 -14.13 -3.36
C LEU A 63 2.97 -14.92 -3.96
N GLU A 64 3.14 -16.19 -3.58
CA GLU A 64 4.20 -17.04 -4.15
C GLU A 64 4.00 -17.24 -5.65
N ARG A 65 2.79 -17.62 -6.08
CA ARG A 65 2.48 -17.77 -7.51
C ARG A 65 2.69 -16.46 -8.28
N PHE A 66 2.35 -15.31 -7.67
CA PHE A 66 2.59 -14.01 -8.28
C PHE A 66 4.08 -13.78 -8.50
N LEU A 67 4.92 -14.01 -7.48
CA LEU A 67 6.37 -13.83 -7.58
C LEU A 67 7.04 -14.79 -8.57
N GLU A 68 6.49 -16.00 -8.74
CA GLU A 68 6.98 -16.99 -9.71
C GLU A 68 6.60 -16.67 -11.15
N ASN A 69 5.39 -16.17 -11.38
CA ASN A 69 4.81 -16.07 -12.72
C ASN A 69 4.81 -14.64 -13.29
N VAL A 70 4.92 -13.61 -12.45
CA VAL A 70 4.88 -12.21 -12.89
C VAL A 70 6.30 -11.66 -13.05
N PRO A 71 6.65 -11.12 -14.23
CA PRO A 71 7.93 -10.46 -14.43
C PRO A 71 8.14 -9.30 -13.45
N ARG A 72 9.33 -9.23 -12.83
CA ARG A 72 9.65 -8.18 -11.84
C ARG A 72 9.50 -6.76 -12.37
N SER A 73 9.69 -6.55 -13.67
CA SER A 73 9.49 -5.22 -14.28
C SER A 73 8.04 -4.73 -14.15
N TYR A 74 7.06 -5.63 -14.10
CA TYR A 74 5.65 -5.26 -14.01
C TYR A 74 5.27 -4.75 -12.62
N CYS A 75 5.99 -5.18 -11.58
CA CYS A 75 5.78 -4.71 -10.21
C CYS A 75 6.01 -3.20 -10.07
N SER A 76 6.81 -2.59 -10.95
CA SER A 76 7.04 -1.14 -10.96
C SER A 76 5.79 -0.32 -11.26
N HIS A 77 4.75 -0.95 -11.82
CA HIS A 77 3.47 -0.32 -12.11
C HIS A 77 2.44 -0.47 -10.99
N ILE A 78 2.75 -1.21 -9.91
CA ILE A 78 1.81 -1.43 -8.80
C ILE A 78 1.70 -0.14 -7.97
N GLU A 79 0.51 0.44 -7.96
CA GLU A 79 0.17 1.63 -7.17
C GLU A 79 -0.69 1.27 -5.95
N GLU A 80 -1.59 0.30 -6.10
CA GLU A 80 -2.42 -0.23 -5.02
C GLU A 80 -2.13 -1.72 -4.82
N LEU A 81 -1.65 -2.08 -3.63
CA LEU A 81 -1.33 -3.46 -3.27
C LEU A 81 -2.16 -3.90 -2.06
N GLU A 82 -2.96 -4.95 -2.23
CA GLU A 82 -3.60 -5.69 -1.14
C GLU A 82 -2.91 -7.05 -1.01
N LEU A 83 -2.32 -7.32 0.17
CA LEU A 83 -1.54 -8.51 0.45
C LEU A 83 -2.05 -9.19 1.72
N CYS A 84 -2.26 -10.50 1.64
CA CYS A 84 -2.58 -11.35 2.77
C CYS A 84 -1.49 -12.40 2.98
N THR A 85 -1.02 -12.55 4.22
CA THR A 85 -0.02 -13.57 4.58
C THR A 85 -0.65 -14.83 5.17
N GLN A 86 -1.99 -14.91 5.18
CA GLN A 86 -2.72 -16.12 5.55
C GLN A 86 -2.53 -17.19 4.48
N SER A 87 -2.18 -18.39 4.91
CA SER A 87 -2.15 -19.57 4.04
C SER A 87 -3.57 -20.12 3.89
N GLU A 88 -3.98 -20.43 2.67
CA GLU A 88 -5.26 -21.10 2.38
C GLU A 88 -5.28 -22.54 2.92
N THR A 89 -4.11 -23.15 3.03
CA THR A 89 -3.98 -24.59 3.26
C THR A 89 -3.58 -24.89 4.70
N THR A 90 -4.56 -25.24 5.54
CA THR A 90 -4.36 -25.67 6.94
C THR A 90 -3.62 -27.00 7.10
N HIS A 91 -3.37 -27.74 6.00
CA HIS A 91 -2.85 -29.10 6.03
C HIS A 91 -1.34 -29.23 5.72
N PHE A 92 -0.68 -28.16 5.28
CA PHE A 92 0.77 -28.17 5.05
C PHE A 92 1.54 -27.68 6.27
N LEU A 93 2.83 -28.02 6.30
CA LEU A 93 3.75 -27.56 7.34
C LEU A 93 3.70 -26.03 7.46
N PRO A 94 3.71 -25.49 8.69
CA PRO A 94 3.65 -24.04 8.88
C PRO A 94 4.85 -23.37 8.20
N VAL A 95 4.57 -22.51 7.22
CA VAL A 95 5.60 -21.68 6.58
C VAL A 95 6.25 -20.81 7.65
N LEU A 96 7.59 -20.81 7.70
CA LEU A 96 8.35 -20.02 8.66
C LEU A 96 8.07 -18.52 8.48
N PRO A 97 7.92 -17.73 9.57
CA PRO A 97 7.68 -16.29 9.50
C PRO A 97 8.69 -15.54 8.63
N ARG A 98 9.96 -15.98 8.64
CA ARG A 98 11.03 -15.42 7.83
C ARG A 98 10.81 -15.60 6.33
N VAL A 99 10.38 -16.78 5.89
CA VAL A 99 10.11 -17.06 4.47
C VAL A 99 8.95 -16.19 3.98
N ARG A 100 7.90 -16.04 4.80
CA ARG A 100 6.79 -15.13 4.48
C ARG A 100 7.27 -13.69 4.37
N ALA A 101 8.09 -13.23 5.31
CA ALA A 101 8.67 -11.90 5.29
C ALA A 101 9.53 -11.68 4.03
N ASP A 102 10.37 -12.63 3.63
CA ASP A 102 11.21 -12.53 2.44
C ASP A 102 10.37 -12.34 1.15
N SER A 103 9.25 -13.05 1.03
CA SER A 103 8.31 -12.89 -0.09
C SER A 103 7.67 -11.50 -0.10
N VAL A 104 7.22 -11.01 1.06
CA VAL A 104 6.66 -9.65 1.21
C VAL A 104 7.73 -8.60 0.88
N ILE A 105 8.94 -8.73 1.43
CA ILE A 105 10.08 -7.84 1.16
C ILE A 105 10.37 -7.79 -0.33
N THR A 106 10.43 -8.95 -0.98
CA THR A 106 10.72 -9.05 -2.42
C THR A 106 9.70 -8.28 -3.25
N LEU A 107 8.41 -8.42 -2.93
CA LEU A 107 7.35 -7.70 -3.65
C LEU A 107 7.38 -6.19 -3.37
N LEU A 108 7.52 -5.78 -2.10
CA LEU A 108 7.57 -4.37 -1.73
C LEU A 108 8.74 -3.64 -2.37
N LEU A 109 9.93 -4.24 -2.39
CA LEU A 109 11.12 -3.67 -3.04
C LEU A 109 10.98 -3.59 -4.57
N ALA A 110 10.23 -4.51 -5.18
CA ALA A 110 9.95 -4.48 -6.62
C ALA A 110 8.88 -3.45 -7.01
N SER A 111 8.21 -2.83 -6.04
CA SER A 111 7.01 -2.01 -6.25
C SER A 111 7.18 -0.58 -5.68
N PRO A 112 8.11 0.23 -6.24
CA PRO A 112 8.40 1.57 -5.71
C PRO A 112 7.26 2.59 -5.91
N ALA A 113 6.30 2.31 -6.78
CA ALA A 113 5.16 3.19 -7.10
C ALA A 113 3.98 3.04 -6.13
N ILE A 114 4.06 2.13 -5.14
CA ILE A 114 2.94 1.88 -4.22
C ILE A 114 2.56 3.18 -3.49
N SER A 115 1.31 3.58 -3.67
CA SER A 115 0.66 4.69 -2.97
C SER A 115 -0.34 4.22 -1.92
N LYS A 116 -0.87 3.00 -2.08
CA LYS A 116 -1.79 2.35 -1.14
C LYS A 116 -1.35 0.92 -0.86
N LEU A 117 -1.14 0.61 0.42
CA LEU A 117 -0.81 -0.73 0.90
C LEU A 117 -1.84 -1.20 1.92
N VAL A 118 -2.48 -2.34 1.63
CA VAL A 118 -3.32 -3.08 2.57
C VAL A 118 -2.60 -4.37 2.92
N LEU A 119 -2.13 -4.49 4.16
CA LEU A 119 -1.38 -5.64 4.65
C LEU A 119 -2.21 -6.40 5.70
N LYS A 120 -2.72 -7.56 5.31
CA LYS A 120 -3.41 -8.51 6.19
C LYS A 120 -2.41 -9.55 6.68
N VAL A 121 -2.05 -9.48 7.95
CA VAL A 121 -1.02 -10.34 8.55
C VAL A 121 -1.69 -11.49 9.30
N ALA A 122 -1.38 -12.73 8.91
CA ALA A 122 -1.73 -13.91 9.68
C ALA A 122 -0.58 -14.27 10.64
N GLY A 123 -0.75 -13.85 11.89
CA GLY A 123 0.20 -14.10 12.97
C GLY A 123 1.40 -13.16 12.96
N SER A 124 2.62 -13.70 13.13
CA SER A 124 3.84 -12.89 13.17
C SER A 124 4.56 -12.88 11.81
N LEU A 125 5.02 -11.69 11.42
CA LEU A 125 5.99 -11.50 10.34
C LEU A 125 7.37 -11.23 10.95
N ASP A 126 8.41 -11.76 10.31
CA ASP A 126 9.77 -11.47 10.75
C ASP A 126 10.08 -9.96 10.61
N LYS A 127 10.78 -9.41 11.62
CA LYS A 127 11.13 -7.99 11.70
C LYS A 127 11.99 -7.48 10.55
N SER A 128 12.61 -8.37 9.77
CA SER A 128 13.30 -7.99 8.53
C SER A 128 12.42 -7.18 7.57
N VAL A 129 11.10 -7.38 7.57
CA VAL A 129 10.18 -6.63 6.69
C VAL A 129 10.20 -5.13 7.02
N LEU A 130 10.48 -4.77 8.28
CA LEU A 130 10.53 -3.38 8.74
C LEU A 130 11.55 -2.54 7.96
N ALA A 131 12.63 -3.16 7.49
CA ALA A 131 13.68 -2.47 6.74
C ALA A 131 13.20 -1.94 5.37
N THR A 132 12.05 -2.41 4.86
CA THR A 132 11.53 -1.97 3.55
C THR A 132 10.73 -0.68 3.61
N PHE A 133 10.06 -0.42 4.72
CA PHE A 133 9.13 0.71 4.88
C PHE A 133 9.75 2.10 4.67
N PRO A 134 11.00 2.37 5.10
CA PRO A 134 11.67 3.63 4.79
C PRO A 134 11.82 3.94 3.29
N TYR A 135 11.75 2.94 2.41
CA TYR A 135 11.91 3.10 0.97
C TYR A 135 10.59 3.30 0.21
N LEU A 136 9.44 3.13 0.88
CA LEU A 136 8.11 3.30 0.29
C LEU A 136 7.72 4.80 0.26
N ASN A 137 8.48 5.59 -0.49
CA ASN A 137 8.36 7.05 -0.50
C ASN A 137 7.03 7.58 -1.06
N ASN A 138 6.36 6.79 -1.90
CA ASN A 138 5.08 7.19 -2.50
C ASN A 138 3.87 6.76 -1.67
N LEU A 139 4.08 5.99 -0.59
CA LEU A 139 3.01 5.41 0.20
C LEU A 139 2.28 6.48 1.01
N LYS A 140 1.00 6.67 0.68
CA LYS A 140 0.08 7.62 1.32
C LYS A 140 -0.94 6.94 2.21
N GLN A 141 -1.40 5.76 1.81
CA GLN A 141 -2.42 5.01 2.55
C GLN A 141 -1.83 3.68 3.03
N LEU A 142 -1.79 3.48 4.35
CA LEU A 142 -1.38 2.23 4.97
C LEU A 142 -2.53 1.65 5.79
N SER A 143 -2.93 0.43 5.45
CA SER A 143 -3.88 -0.36 6.23
C SER A 143 -3.19 -1.62 6.71
N ILE A 144 -3.18 -1.87 8.02
CA ILE A 144 -2.60 -3.09 8.61
C ILE A 144 -3.66 -3.74 9.49
N SER A 145 -3.88 -5.04 9.28
CA SER A 145 -4.85 -5.80 10.05
C SER A 145 -4.33 -7.19 10.41
N ASN A 146 -4.59 -7.67 11.63
CA ASN A 146 -4.37 -9.07 11.97
C ASN A 146 -5.53 -9.94 11.46
N CYS A 147 -5.29 -10.74 10.42
CA CYS A 147 -6.27 -11.72 9.91
C CYS A 147 -6.14 -13.09 10.57
N GLY A 148 -5.21 -13.27 11.52
CA GLY A 148 -5.02 -14.49 12.28
C GLY A 148 -5.88 -14.58 13.56
N ASP A 149 -5.58 -15.60 14.36
CA ASP A 149 -6.06 -15.74 15.73
C ASP A 149 -5.22 -14.83 16.64
N GLU A 150 -5.85 -13.81 17.21
CA GLU A 150 -5.18 -12.78 18.02
C GLU A 150 -4.67 -13.35 19.35
N GLU A 151 -5.35 -14.35 19.91
CA GLU A 151 -4.96 -15.01 21.15
C GLU A 151 -3.67 -15.83 20.99
N ARG A 152 -3.51 -16.44 19.80
CA ARG A 152 -2.38 -17.35 19.53
C ARG A 152 -1.20 -16.63 18.89
N THR A 153 -1.50 -15.70 18.00
CA THR A 153 -0.49 -15.01 17.19
C THR A 153 -0.87 -13.53 17.08
N PRO A 154 -0.69 -12.78 18.18
CA PRO A 154 -0.99 -11.35 18.21
C PRO A 154 -0.08 -10.57 17.27
N LEU A 155 -0.61 -9.52 16.65
CA LEU A 155 0.17 -8.57 15.85
C LEU A 155 0.60 -7.42 16.74
N SER A 156 1.90 -7.33 17.03
CA SER A 156 2.45 -6.35 17.97
C SER A 156 2.21 -4.90 17.54
N GLU A 157 1.74 -4.09 18.48
CA GLU A 157 1.71 -2.63 18.39
C GLU A 157 3.08 -2.05 18.02
N ARG A 158 4.17 -2.47 18.67
CA ARG A 158 5.53 -1.92 18.41
C ARG A 158 5.94 -2.16 16.96
N PHE A 159 5.61 -3.33 16.42
CA PHE A 159 5.86 -3.67 15.02
C PHE A 159 5.16 -2.72 14.06
N VAL A 160 3.84 -2.55 14.26
CA VAL A 160 2.99 -1.71 13.41
C VAL A 160 3.37 -0.23 13.53
N VAL A 161 3.64 0.24 14.76
CA VAL A 161 4.09 1.60 15.02
C VAL A 161 5.42 1.87 14.32
N TYR A 162 6.38 0.94 14.36
CA TYR A 162 7.63 1.09 13.64
C TYR A 162 7.42 1.21 12.12
N MET A 163 6.57 0.37 11.54
CA MET A 163 6.22 0.43 10.11
C MET A 163 5.65 1.81 9.75
N ALA A 164 4.63 2.26 10.50
CA ALA A 164 3.96 3.53 10.26
C ALA A 164 4.91 4.73 10.42
N ALA A 165 5.71 4.75 11.49
CA ALA A 165 6.67 5.83 11.76
C ALA A 165 7.84 5.87 10.76
N SER A 166 8.13 4.75 10.09
CA SER A 166 9.19 4.68 9.07
C SER A 166 8.78 5.31 7.73
N ILE A 167 7.49 5.50 7.48
CA ILE A 167 6.97 6.06 6.23
C ILE A 167 6.85 7.58 6.37
N ARG A 168 7.45 8.33 5.42
CA ARG A 168 7.51 9.80 5.49
C ARG A 168 6.22 10.50 5.08
N ASN A 169 5.48 9.91 4.16
CA ASN A 169 4.38 10.56 3.43
C ASN A 169 3.01 9.92 3.69
N VAL A 170 2.86 9.19 4.80
CA VAL A 170 1.57 8.58 5.14
C VAL A 170 0.55 9.67 5.47
N GLU A 171 -0.56 9.67 4.75
CA GLU A 171 -1.70 10.57 4.90
C GLU A 171 -2.85 9.87 5.64
N GLU A 172 -3.02 8.57 5.43
CA GLU A 172 -4.07 7.76 6.04
C GLU A 172 -3.49 6.47 6.64
N LEU A 173 -3.86 6.20 7.90
CA LEU A 173 -3.47 5.00 8.63
C LEU A 173 -4.70 4.29 9.17
N TYR A 174 -4.90 3.03 8.78
CA TYR A 174 -5.97 2.18 9.24
C TYR A 174 -5.39 0.97 9.96
N LEU A 175 -5.78 0.76 11.21
CA LEU A 175 -5.30 -0.31 12.06
C LEU A 175 -6.48 -1.14 12.54
N ASP A 176 -6.38 -2.47 12.42
CA ASP A 176 -7.42 -3.39 12.88
C ASP A 176 -6.81 -4.59 13.59
N ARG A 177 -7.35 -4.93 14.77
CA ARG A 177 -6.90 -6.04 15.62
C ARG A 177 -5.38 -6.02 15.92
N ILE A 178 -4.90 -4.86 16.34
CA ILE A 178 -3.50 -4.66 16.76
C ILE A 178 -3.40 -4.87 18.26
N THR A 179 -2.56 -5.80 18.66
CA THR A 179 -2.41 -6.20 20.06
C THR A 179 -1.35 -5.35 20.75
N ARG A 180 -1.69 -4.82 21.92
CA ARG A 180 -0.80 -3.99 22.74
C ARG A 180 0.45 -4.77 23.13
N SER A 181 1.62 -4.11 23.04
CA SER A 181 2.88 -4.74 23.46
C SER A 181 2.93 -4.87 24.98
N ARG A 182 3.38 -6.03 25.48
CA ARG A 182 3.61 -6.24 26.92
C ARG A 182 4.60 -5.21 27.49
N MET A 183 5.60 -4.80 26.72
CA MET A 183 6.57 -3.77 27.13
C MET A 183 5.88 -2.44 27.48
N HIS A 184 4.82 -2.09 26.77
CA HIS A 184 4.08 -0.83 26.95
C HIS A 184 2.88 -0.93 27.90
N ALA A 185 2.56 -2.14 28.37
CA ALA A 185 1.40 -2.39 29.21
C ALA A 185 1.61 -3.55 30.20
N PRO A 186 2.69 -3.55 31.00
CA PRO A 186 2.94 -4.62 31.97
C PRO A 186 1.81 -4.75 33.01
N GLU A 187 1.05 -3.67 33.26
CA GLU A 187 -0.10 -3.68 34.16
C GLU A 187 -1.27 -4.53 33.68
N LEU A 188 -1.32 -4.86 32.39
CA LEU A 188 -2.36 -5.70 31.80
C LEU A 188 -2.02 -7.20 31.91
N GLU A 189 -0.79 -7.54 32.26
CA GLU A 189 -0.35 -8.92 32.40
C GLU A 189 -1.07 -9.58 33.59
N GLY A 190 -1.98 -10.52 33.29
CA GLY A 190 -2.79 -11.21 34.29
C GLY A 190 -3.96 -10.39 34.86
N ALA A 191 -4.20 -9.18 34.36
CA ALA A 191 -5.37 -8.39 34.72
C ALA A 191 -6.65 -9.00 34.12
N TYR A 192 -7.78 -8.88 34.83
CA TYR A 192 -9.09 -9.35 34.32
C TYR A 192 -9.91 -8.17 33.77
N PRO A 193 -10.50 -8.27 32.56
CA PRO A 193 -10.45 -9.41 31.65
C PRO A 193 -9.05 -9.60 31.05
N CYS A 194 -8.63 -10.85 30.86
CA CYS A 194 -7.32 -11.19 30.29
C CYS A 194 -7.27 -10.76 28.84
N VAL A 195 -6.78 -9.54 28.59
CA VAL A 195 -6.58 -9.01 27.24
C VAL A 195 -5.32 -9.63 26.61
N PRO A 196 -5.33 -9.96 25.31
CA PRO A 196 -4.14 -10.43 24.63
C PRO A 196 -3.03 -9.38 24.70
N LEU A 197 -1.80 -9.84 24.96
CA LEU A 197 -0.60 -9.01 24.90
C LEU A 197 0.38 -9.61 23.90
N ALA A 198 0.94 -8.76 23.06
CA ALA A 198 2.01 -9.19 22.16
C ALA A 198 3.27 -9.46 22.97
N LEU A 199 3.86 -10.63 22.72
CA LEU A 199 5.09 -11.11 23.34
C LEU A 199 6.21 -11.16 22.30
N ASN A 200 7.46 -11.18 22.76
CA ASN A 200 8.67 -11.33 21.93
C ASN A 200 8.86 -10.22 20.88
N ASP A 201 8.36 -9.01 21.14
CA ASP A 201 8.59 -7.83 20.32
C ASP A 201 9.66 -6.89 20.92
N GLU A 202 10.39 -7.38 21.93
CA GLU A 202 11.44 -6.66 22.64
C GLU A 202 12.59 -6.24 21.72
N ASP A 203 12.81 -7.00 20.65
CA ASP A 203 13.89 -6.84 19.68
C ASP A 203 13.51 -5.91 18.49
N ILE A 204 12.29 -5.38 18.50
CA ILE A 204 11.86 -4.30 17.62
C ILE A 204 12.49 -3.01 18.13
N PRO A 205 13.25 -2.27 17.29
CA PRO A 205 13.83 -1.01 17.71
C PRO A 205 12.74 -0.02 18.10
N ASP A 206 13.06 0.89 19.02
CA ASP A 206 12.20 2.04 19.23
C ASP A 206 12.04 2.80 17.92
N HIS A 207 10.83 3.30 17.69
CA HIS A 207 10.55 4.04 16.46
C HIS A 207 11.54 5.21 16.33
N PRO A 208 12.02 5.54 15.12
CA PRO A 208 12.87 6.70 14.93
C PRO A 208 12.14 7.92 15.49
N ALA A 209 12.63 8.48 16.59
CA ALA A 209 12.00 9.61 17.26
C ALA A 209 11.79 10.69 16.20
N HIS A 210 10.53 11.04 15.93
CA HIS A 210 10.20 12.12 15.03
C HIS A 210 11.05 13.32 15.45
N HIS A 211 12.01 13.69 14.59
CA HIS A 211 12.65 14.99 14.66
C HIS A 211 11.49 16.00 14.75
N PRO A 212 11.44 16.90 15.76
CA PRO A 212 10.28 17.73 15.97
C PRO A 212 10.00 18.46 14.66
N ARG A 213 8.83 18.22 14.07
CA ARG A 213 8.38 19.03 12.94
C ARG A 213 8.49 20.49 13.41
N HIS A 214 9.34 21.24 12.71
CA HIS A 214 9.55 22.66 12.95
C HIS A 214 8.20 23.32 13.25
N PRO A 215 8.07 24.10 14.34
CA PRO A 215 6.80 24.72 14.68
C PRO A 215 6.36 25.58 13.50
N SER A 216 5.19 25.24 12.97
CA SER A 216 4.48 26.02 11.96
C SER A 216 4.61 27.49 12.33
N ARG A 217 5.32 28.23 11.48
CA ARG A 217 5.54 29.66 11.59
C ARG A 217 4.16 30.32 11.61
N THR A 218 3.64 30.56 12.81
CA THR A 218 2.40 31.31 13.03
C THR A 218 2.67 32.69 12.45
N ARG A 219 2.11 32.93 11.26
CA ARG A 219 2.09 34.23 10.61
C ARG A 219 1.26 35.12 11.52
N ARG A 220 1.91 35.88 12.40
CA ARG A 220 1.28 37.02 13.08
C ARG A 220 0.69 37.88 11.97
N MET A 221 -0.64 37.93 11.90
CA MET A 221 -1.33 38.99 11.18
C MET A 221 -1.07 40.26 11.98
N ASP A 222 -0.42 41.21 11.33
CA ASP A 222 -0.19 42.55 11.85
C ASP A 222 -1.54 43.22 12.15
N ASP A 223 -1.66 43.72 13.38
CA ASP A 223 -2.70 44.65 13.79
C ASP A 223 -2.58 45.94 12.96
N ASN A 224 -3.47 46.10 11.98
CA ASN A 224 -3.68 47.36 11.28
C ASN A 224 -5.10 47.87 11.57
N ALA A 225 -5.32 48.37 12.79
CA ALA A 225 -6.51 49.13 13.14
C ALA A 225 -6.21 50.64 13.04
N ARG A 226 -6.43 51.20 11.84
CA ARG A 226 -6.62 52.64 11.61
C ARG A 226 -8.07 52.86 11.17
N SER A 227 -8.87 53.54 11.98
CA SER A 227 -9.94 54.52 11.63
C SER A 227 -10.78 54.78 12.88
N LEU A 228 -10.78 55.98 13.49
CA LEU A 228 -11.31 57.30 13.09
C LEU A 228 -12.82 57.50 13.37
N SER A 229 -13.09 58.66 14.00
CA SER A 229 -14.36 59.38 14.24
C SER A 229 -15.27 58.83 15.35
N PHE A 230 -15.85 59.66 16.24
CA PHE A 230 -16.67 60.83 15.95
C PHE A 230 -16.55 61.97 16.97
N ALA A 231 -16.78 63.18 16.47
CA ALA A 231 -16.95 64.42 17.20
C ALA A 231 -18.41 64.65 17.62
N GLY A 232 -18.57 65.35 18.76
CA GLY A 232 -19.67 66.27 19.05
C GLY A 232 -20.80 65.72 19.92
N PRO A 233 -21.60 66.60 20.57
CA PRO A 233 -21.54 68.06 20.61
C PRO A 233 -20.84 68.65 21.85
#